data_AF-A0A6N8F8G5-F1
#
_entry.id   AF-A0A6N8F8G5-F1
#
_cell.length_a   1.000
_cell.length_b   1.000
_cell.length_c   1.000
_cell.angle_alpha   90.00
_cell.angle_beta   90.00
_cell.angle_gamma   90.00
#
_symmetry.space_group_name_H-M   'P 1'
#
loop_
_entity.id
_entity.type
_entity.pdbx_description
1 polymer ?
#
loop_
_entity_poly.entity_id
_entity_poly.type
_entity_poly.pdbx_seq_one_letter_code
_entity_poly.pdbx_strand_id
1 'polypeptide(L)'
;MGLLTLTEAEKCAVFDYSALVPGDILVSDFSFGPIDYQHWSLVSDRRCEQGIYMLISATERTGTVCEEPAHEVIQCANTYKALHKSLWPIPKSIALARSHIGKWDYSVTERNCQHFINLVTGLGLRSSQVYAGITSGLIGGVGTALLKKDASWLEILSVTVAGVASGVVASKALQHNREG
;
A
#
# COMPACT_ATOMS: atom_id res chain seq x y z
N MET A 1 -44.20 9.51 6.38
CA MET A 1 -43.32 8.37 6.70
C MET A 1 -41.91 8.93 6.86
N GLY A 2 -41.48 9.18 8.10
CA GLY A 2 -40.16 9.77 8.37
C GLY A 2 -39.07 8.74 8.04
N LEU A 3 -38.11 9.13 7.20
CA LEU A 3 -36.85 8.39 7.07
C LEU A 3 -36.17 8.40 8.44
N LEU A 4 -36.13 7.23 9.09
CA LEU A 4 -35.25 7.00 10.23
C LEU A 4 -33.81 7.09 9.71
N THR A 5 -33.17 8.22 9.93
CA THR A 5 -31.72 8.34 9.76
C THR A 5 -31.08 7.48 10.85
N LEU A 6 -30.52 6.34 10.46
CA LEU A 6 -29.68 5.52 11.35
C LEU A 6 -28.62 6.43 12.00
N THR A 7 -28.48 6.34 13.31
CA THR A 7 -27.44 7.05 14.05
C THR A 7 -26.07 6.62 13.53
N GLU A 8 -25.04 7.48 13.60
CA GLU A 8 -23.68 7.12 13.16
C GLU A 8 -23.18 5.83 13.83
N ALA A 9 -23.63 5.56 15.07
CA ALA A 9 -23.35 4.36 15.82
C ALA A 9 -23.94 3.06 15.21
N GLU A 10 -25.05 3.14 14.46
CA GLU A 10 -25.72 1.98 13.85
C GLU A 10 -25.19 1.62 12.45
N LYS A 11 -24.41 2.50 11.82
CA LYS A 11 -23.82 2.27 10.48
C LYS A 11 -22.48 1.53 10.52
N CYS A 12 -21.85 1.46 11.69
CA CYS A 12 -20.55 0.83 11.87
C CYS A 12 -20.73 -0.69 11.89
N ALA A 13 -20.39 -1.38 10.80
CA ALA A 13 -20.06 -2.80 10.89
C ALA A 13 -18.93 -2.92 11.93
N VAL A 14 -19.18 -3.58 13.05
CA VAL A 14 -18.23 -3.65 14.17
C VAL A 14 -17.03 -4.49 13.72
N PHE A 15 -16.00 -3.83 13.22
CA PHE A 15 -14.72 -4.48 12.95
C PHE A 15 -14.21 -5.10 14.25
N ASP A 16 -13.90 -6.39 14.23
CA ASP A 16 -13.40 -7.08 15.42
C ASP A 16 -11.93 -6.73 15.67
N TYR A 17 -11.73 -5.72 16.50
CA TYR A 17 -10.40 -5.27 16.93
C TYR A 17 -9.64 -6.32 17.74
N SER A 18 -10.33 -7.31 18.33
CA SER A 18 -9.68 -8.35 19.15
C SER A 18 -8.86 -9.34 18.33
N ALA A 19 -9.21 -9.47 17.04
CA ALA A 19 -8.52 -10.35 16.11
C ALA A 19 -7.20 -9.76 15.60
N LEU A 20 -6.88 -8.48 15.87
CA LEU A 20 -5.68 -7.81 15.36
C LEU A 20 -4.41 -8.34 16.02
N VAL A 21 -3.36 -8.54 15.22
CA VAL A 21 -2.01 -8.80 15.73
C VAL A 21 -1.01 -7.77 15.19
N PRO A 22 0.04 -7.42 15.97
CA PRO A 22 1.08 -6.52 15.49
C PRO A 22 1.69 -7.01 14.18
N GLY A 23 1.82 -6.11 13.21
CA GLY A 23 2.31 -6.44 11.87
C GLY A 23 1.24 -6.77 10.84
N ASP A 24 -0.02 -6.96 11.24
CA ASP A 24 -1.13 -7.06 10.29
C ASP A 24 -1.21 -5.77 9.45
N ILE A 25 -1.57 -5.93 8.17
CA ILE A 25 -1.89 -4.79 7.29
C ILE A 25 -3.40 -4.73 7.15
N LEU A 26 -3.97 -3.56 7.43
CA LEU A 26 -5.40 -3.31 7.28
C LEU A 26 -5.63 -2.37 6.10
N VAL A 27 -6.71 -2.65 5.37
CA VAL A 27 -7.24 -1.77 4.34
C VAL A 27 -8.65 -1.37 4.75
N SER A 28 -8.87 -0.07 4.79
CA SER A 28 -10.16 0.54 5.11
C SER A 28 -10.70 1.26 3.88
N ASP A 29 -11.90 0.87 3.44
CA ASP A 29 -12.58 1.47 2.30
C ASP A 29 -13.44 2.65 2.76
N PHE A 30 -13.07 3.85 2.32
CA PHE A 30 -13.81 5.09 2.55
C PHE A 30 -14.54 5.50 1.27
N SER A 31 -15.84 5.72 1.34
CA SER A 31 -16.63 6.26 0.23
C SER A 31 -17.00 7.72 0.50
N PHE A 32 -16.46 8.63 -0.30
CA PHE A 32 -16.76 10.06 -0.24
C PHE A 32 -17.75 10.44 -1.36
N GLY A 33 -18.93 9.82 -1.36
CA GLY A 33 -19.91 9.99 -2.43
C GLY A 33 -19.53 9.16 -3.67
N PRO A 34 -19.15 9.77 -4.81
CA PRO A 34 -18.79 9.03 -6.02
C PRO A 34 -17.33 8.55 -6.07
N ILE A 35 -16.54 8.83 -5.04
CA ILE A 35 -15.10 8.50 -5.00
C ILE A 35 -14.86 7.52 -3.86
N ASP A 36 -14.37 6.32 -4.22
CA ASP A 36 -13.88 5.34 -3.28
C ASP A 36 -12.37 5.54 -3.05
N TYR A 37 -11.97 5.51 -1.78
CA TYR A 37 -10.60 5.68 -1.33
C TYR A 37 -10.23 4.55 -0.37
N GLN A 38 -9.12 3.87 -0.66
CA GLN A 38 -8.59 2.83 0.21
C GLN A 38 -7.46 3.38 1.06
N HIS A 39 -7.61 3.28 2.37
CA HIS A 39 -6.57 3.65 3.32
C HIS A 39 -5.82 2.41 3.82
N TRP A 40 -4.50 2.43 3.68
CA TRP A 40 -3.64 1.33 4.08
C TRP A 40 -2.92 1.66 5.39
N SER A 41 -2.93 0.72 6.34
CA SER A 41 -2.35 0.91 7.66
C SER A 41 -1.67 -0.35 8.21
N LEU A 42 -0.64 -0.15 9.04
CA LEU A 42 0.11 -1.19 9.72
C LEU A 42 -0.33 -1.27 11.18
N VAL A 43 -0.70 -2.46 11.66
CA VAL A 43 -1.00 -2.68 13.07
C VAL A 43 0.28 -2.60 13.90
N SER A 44 0.26 -1.72 14.89
CA SER A 44 1.34 -1.48 15.83
C SER A 44 1.41 -2.56 16.92
N ASP A 45 2.55 -2.62 17.60
CA ASP A 45 2.72 -3.33 18.86
C ASP A 45 2.24 -2.53 20.09
N ARG A 46 1.88 -1.25 19.91
CA ARG A 46 1.29 -0.41 20.96
C ARG A 46 -0.22 -0.52 20.98
N ARG A 47 -0.79 -0.30 22.16
CA ARG A 47 -2.24 -0.21 22.39
C ARG A 47 -2.60 1.16 22.94
N CYS A 48 -3.80 1.63 22.62
CA CYS A 48 -4.40 2.82 23.21
C CYS A 48 -4.89 2.53 24.65
N GLU A 49 -5.40 3.56 25.33
CA GLU A 49 -5.94 3.45 26.70
C GLU A 49 -7.11 2.46 26.81
N GLN A 50 -7.85 2.27 25.72
CA GLN A 50 -8.94 1.29 25.62
C GLN A 50 -8.45 -0.15 25.34
N GLY A 51 -7.14 -0.38 25.29
CA GLY A 51 -6.55 -1.71 25.08
C GLY A 51 -6.57 -2.21 23.63
N ILE A 52 -7.02 -1.38 22.68
CA ILE A 52 -7.05 -1.67 21.23
C ILE A 52 -5.69 -1.33 20.62
N TYR A 53 -5.22 -2.12 19.66
CA TYR A 53 -3.96 -1.81 18.97
C TYR A 53 -4.03 -0.47 18.23
N MET A 54 -2.90 0.22 18.21
CA MET A 54 -2.70 1.43 17.40
C MET A 54 -2.40 1.04 15.96
N LEU A 55 -2.68 1.92 15.01
CA LEU A 55 -2.34 1.77 13.61
C LEU A 55 -1.32 2.85 13.22
N ILE A 56 -0.32 2.46 12.44
CA ILE A 56 0.66 3.37 11.84
C ILE A 56 0.33 3.51 10.37
N SER A 57 0.05 4.71 9.90
CA SER A 57 -0.28 4.97 8.50
C SER A 57 0.13 6.37 8.07
N ALA A 58 0.39 6.54 6.78
CA ALA A 58 0.52 7.86 6.15
C ALA A 58 -0.88 8.32 5.73
N THR A 59 -1.33 9.46 6.21
CA THR A 59 -2.68 9.97 5.90
C THR A 59 -2.63 11.41 5.41
N GLU A 60 -3.53 11.74 4.49
CA GLU A 60 -3.73 13.12 4.02
C GLU A 60 -4.18 14.02 5.16
N ARG A 61 -4.99 13.51 6.10
CA ARG A 61 -5.55 14.28 7.24
C ARG A 61 -4.46 14.96 8.07
N THR A 62 -3.33 14.28 8.26
CA THR A 62 -2.20 14.81 9.05
C THR A 62 -1.05 15.25 8.17
N GLY A 63 -1.12 15.03 6.85
CA GLY A 63 -0.05 15.30 5.89
C GLY A 63 1.21 14.44 6.09
N THR A 64 1.20 13.48 7.02
CA THR A 64 2.38 12.71 7.41
C THR A 64 2.01 11.33 7.95
N VAL A 65 3.00 10.59 8.43
CA VAL A 65 2.80 9.31 9.13
C VAL A 65 2.47 9.58 10.59
N CYS A 66 1.40 8.98 11.07
CA CYS A 66 1.00 9.02 12.48
C CYS A 66 0.75 7.62 13.02
N GLU A 67 0.85 7.49 14.35
CA GLU A 67 0.48 6.30 15.10
C GLU A 67 -0.75 6.65 15.96
N GLU A 68 -1.92 6.12 15.60
CA GLU A 68 -3.22 6.54 16.13
C GLU A 68 -4.08 5.32 16.51
N PRO A 69 -5.06 5.45 17.42
CA PRO A 69 -5.94 4.34 17.78
C PRO A 69 -6.69 3.78 16.57
N ALA A 70 -6.83 2.45 16.47
CA ALA A 70 -7.45 1.82 15.31
C ALA A 70 -8.87 2.34 15.00
N HIS A 71 -9.66 2.63 16.03
CA HIS A 71 -11.02 3.14 15.85
C HIS A 71 -11.06 4.56 15.26
N GLU A 72 -10.07 5.42 15.57
CA GLU A 72 -9.95 6.77 14.99
C GLU A 72 -9.47 6.74 13.54
N VAL A 73 -8.66 5.74 13.18
CA VAL A 73 -8.15 5.56 11.82
C VAL A 73 -9.19 4.91 10.91
N ILE A 74 -9.94 3.92 11.42
CA ILE A 74 -10.94 3.18 10.63
C ILE A 74 -12.23 3.97 10.47
N GLN A 75 -12.66 4.76 11.47
CA GLN A 75 -13.89 5.59 11.42
C GLN A 75 -15.11 4.84 10.85
N CYS A 76 -15.30 3.59 11.28
CA CYS A 76 -16.40 2.73 10.81
C CYS A 76 -16.40 2.39 9.31
N ALA A 77 -15.30 2.63 8.60
CA ALA A 77 -15.10 2.14 7.25
C ALA A 77 -15.12 0.62 7.21
N ASN A 78 -15.57 0.07 6.07
CA ASN A 78 -15.42 -1.35 5.80
C ASN A 78 -13.93 -1.69 5.79
N THR A 79 -13.49 -2.47 6.77
CA THR A 79 -12.07 -2.75 7.00
C THR A 79 -11.81 -4.23 6.99
N TYR A 80 -10.77 -4.63 6.28
CA TYR A 80 -10.34 -6.00 6.19
C TYR A 80 -8.82 -6.13 6.31
N LYS A 81 -8.37 -7.32 6.69
CA LYS A 81 -6.94 -7.65 6.71
C LYS A 81 -6.48 -7.93 5.29
N ALA A 82 -5.49 -7.19 4.82
CA ALA A 82 -4.84 -7.46 3.55
C ALA A 82 -3.85 -8.62 3.70
N LEU A 83 -3.91 -9.57 2.76
CA LEU A 83 -2.89 -10.59 2.58
C LEU A 83 -1.64 -9.94 1.97
N HIS A 84 -0.84 -9.31 2.83
CA HIS A 84 0.35 -8.57 2.43
C HIS A 84 1.62 -9.30 2.87
N LYS A 85 2.46 -9.72 1.91
CA LYS A 85 3.70 -10.45 2.20
C LYS A 85 4.82 -9.47 2.55
N SER A 86 5.11 -9.31 3.83
CA SER A 86 6.26 -8.53 4.30
C SER A 86 7.58 -9.28 4.03
N LEU A 87 8.56 -8.58 3.48
CA LEU A 87 9.96 -9.03 3.37
C LEU A 87 10.73 -8.75 4.67
N TRP A 88 10.28 -7.77 5.46
CA TRP A 88 10.88 -7.44 6.74
C TRP A 88 10.22 -8.20 7.91
N PRO A 89 11.00 -8.54 8.97
CA PRO A 89 10.45 -8.98 10.24
C PRO A 89 9.57 -7.91 10.88
N ILE A 90 8.48 -8.32 11.56
CA ILE A 90 7.50 -7.41 12.18
C ILE A 90 8.15 -6.31 13.05
N PRO A 91 9.10 -6.59 13.97
CA PRO A 91 9.72 -5.54 14.77
C PRO A 91 10.47 -4.50 13.93
N LYS A 92 11.07 -4.94 12.83
CA LYS A 92 11.76 -4.06 11.87
C LYS A 92 10.74 -3.20 11.12
N SER A 93 9.65 -3.79 10.65
CA SER A 93 8.59 -3.05 9.94
C SER A 93 8.00 -1.95 10.82
N ILE A 94 7.70 -2.25 12.09
CA ILE A 94 7.15 -1.29 13.05
C ILE A 94 8.18 -0.20 13.39
N ALA A 95 9.44 -0.55 13.64
CA ALA A 95 10.49 0.42 13.93
C ALA A 95 10.72 1.38 12.74
N LEU A 96 10.72 0.83 11.51
CA LEU A 96 10.84 1.62 10.29
C LEU A 96 9.62 2.53 10.11
N ALA A 97 8.40 2.02 10.30
CA ALA A 97 7.18 2.82 10.24
C ALA A 97 7.22 4.01 11.20
N ARG A 98 7.63 3.79 12.47
CA ARG A 98 7.80 4.86 13.45
C ARG A 98 8.87 5.88 13.09
N SER A 99 9.95 5.46 12.42
CA SER A 99 11.03 6.36 12.03
C SER A 99 10.59 7.46 11.04
N HIS A 100 9.46 7.23 10.35
CA HIS A 100 8.83 8.16 9.40
C HIS A 100 7.74 9.05 10.01
N ILE A 101 7.37 8.86 11.28
CA ILE A 101 6.40 9.72 11.97
C ILE A 101 6.88 11.17 11.92
N GLY A 102 6.01 12.07 11.46
CA GLY A 102 6.30 13.51 11.32
C GLY A 102 7.34 13.88 10.25
N LYS A 103 7.87 12.91 9.48
CA LYS A 103 8.88 13.14 8.43
C LYS A 103 8.38 12.78 7.03
N TRP A 104 7.30 12.03 6.96
CA TRP A 104 6.69 11.67 5.69
C TRP A 104 5.99 12.90 5.11
N ASP A 105 6.26 13.19 3.84
CA ASP A 105 5.61 14.26 3.08
C ASP A 105 4.55 13.61 2.20
N TYR A 106 3.28 13.69 2.63
CA TYR A 106 2.20 12.94 2.00
C TYR A 106 1.88 13.49 0.60
N SER A 107 1.79 12.58 -0.37
CA SER A 107 1.33 12.89 -1.71
C SER A 107 0.48 11.74 -2.24
N VAL A 108 -0.72 12.04 -2.72
CA VAL A 108 -1.68 11.05 -3.24
C VAL A 108 -1.07 10.22 -4.37
N THR A 109 -0.23 10.83 -5.22
CA THR A 109 0.32 10.20 -6.42
C THR A 109 1.68 9.55 -6.20
N GLU A 110 2.49 10.07 -5.30
CA GLU A 110 3.91 9.67 -5.19
C GLU A 110 4.29 9.10 -3.82
N ARG A 111 3.58 9.48 -2.74
CA ARG A 111 3.94 9.12 -1.36
C ARG A 111 2.69 8.94 -0.50
N ASN A 112 1.78 8.08 -0.96
CA ASN A 112 0.51 7.80 -0.30
C ASN A 112 0.63 6.66 0.73
N CYS A 113 -0.50 6.29 1.33
CA CYS A 113 -0.61 5.22 2.32
C CYS A 113 -0.09 3.86 1.80
N GLN A 114 -0.35 3.52 0.53
CA GLN A 114 0.12 2.28 -0.09
C GLN A 114 1.65 2.29 -0.29
N HIS A 115 2.22 3.39 -0.77
CA HIS A 115 3.68 3.55 -0.90
C HIS A 115 4.37 3.46 0.46
N PHE A 116 3.76 4.01 1.51
CA PHE A 116 4.24 3.87 2.88
C PHE A 116 4.25 2.41 3.32
N ILE A 117 3.14 1.66 3.14
CA ILE A 117 3.09 0.23 3.50
C ILE A 117 4.13 -0.58 2.72
N ASN A 118 4.29 -0.33 1.42
CA ASN A 118 5.30 -1.02 0.62
C ASN A 118 6.73 -0.73 1.11
N LEU A 119 7.04 0.51 1.51
CA LEU A 119 8.33 0.84 2.10
C LEU A 119 8.57 0.06 3.40
N VAL A 120 7.64 0.12 4.35
CA VAL A 120 7.82 -0.47 5.69
C VAL A 120 7.77 -2.00 5.67
N THR A 121 7.22 -2.60 4.61
CA THR A 121 7.21 -4.05 4.39
C THR A 121 8.34 -4.53 3.48
N GLY A 122 9.16 -3.61 2.96
CA GLY A 122 10.37 -3.91 2.18
C GLY A 122 10.15 -4.10 0.68
N LEU A 123 8.95 -3.84 0.19
CA LEU A 123 8.61 -3.85 -1.23
C LEU A 123 9.04 -2.55 -1.96
N GLY A 124 9.46 -1.52 -1.22
CA GLY A 124 9.99 -0.27 -1.75
C GLY A 124 8.93 0.80 -2.06
N LEU A 125 9.35 2.01 -2.43
CA LEU A 125 8.44 3.15 -2.72
C LEU A 125 7.81 3.10 -4.12
N ARG A 126 8.26 2.18 -4.98
CA ARG A 126 7.84 2.13 -6.38
C ARG A 126 6.65 1.18 -6.51
N SER A 127 5.66 1.56 -7.31
CA SER A 127 4.54 0.70 -7.69
C SER A 127 5.02 -0.65 -8.21
N SER A 128 4.25 -1.71 -7.96
CA SER A 128 4.48 -3.05 -8.53
C SER A 128 4.64 -3.00 -10.05
N GLN A 129 3.93 -2.09 -10.73
CA GLN A 129 4.04 -1.85 -12.16
C GLN A 129 5.45 -1.37 -12.56
N VAL A 130 6.02 -0.46 -11.78
CA VAL A 130 7.37 0.10 -12.02
C VAL A 130 8.43 -0.97 -11.78
N TYR A 131 8.28 -1.79 -10.73
CA TYR A 131 9.16 -2.93 -10.50
C TYR A 131 9.07 -3.98 -11.61
N ALA A 132 7.86 -4.33 -12.05
CA ALA A 132 7.67 -5.26 -13.15
C ALA A 132 8.29 -4.75 -14.44
N GLY A 133 8.10 -3.45 -14.76
CA GLY A 133 8.75 -2.79 -15.89
C GLY A 133 10.28 -2.85 -15.81
N ILE A 134 10.88 -2.42 -14.70
CA ILE A 134 12.34 -2.47 -14.54
C ILE A 134 12.85 -3.91 -14.68
N THR A 135 12.16 -4.88 -14.10
CA THR A 135 12.54 -6.30 -14.17
C THR A 135 12.47 -6.84 -15.60
N SER A 136 11.37 -6.60 -16.32
CA SER A 136 11.22 -7.03 -17.72
C SER A 136 12.20 -6.34 -18.65
N GLY A 137 12.50 -5.05 -18.41
CA GLY A 137 13.53 -4.31 -19.13
C GLY A 137 14.92 -4.92 -18.94
N LEU A 138 15.33 -5.18 -17.70
CA LEU A 138 16.63 -5.79 -17.41
C LEU A 138 16.75 -7.20 -18.01
N ILE A 139 15.73 -8.04 -17.86
CA ILE A 139 15.71 -9.39 -18.46
C ILE A 139 15.82 -9.29 -19.98
N GLY A 140 15.08 -8.38 -20.61
CA GLY A 140 15.12 -8.14 -22.05
C GLY A 140 16.52 -7.73 -22.51
N GLY A 141 17.11 -6.71 -21.88
CA GLY A 141 18.45 -6.22 -22.22
C GLY A 141 19.56 -7.26 -22.04
N VAL A 142 19.57 -7.97 -20.90
CA VAL A 142 20.53 -9.05 -20.63
C VAL A 142 20.32 -10.21 -21.60
N GLY A 143 19.06 -10.59 -21.86
CA GLY A 143 18.72 -11.62 -22.84
C GLY A 143 19.25 -11.28 -24.23
N THR A 144 19.09 -10.03 -24.69
CA THR A 144 19.62 -9.57 -25.97
C THR A 144 21.15 -9.64 -26.02
N ALA A 145 21.83 -9.21 -24.96
CA ALA A 145 23.30 -9.26 -24.87
C ALA A 145 23.84 -10.70 -24.88
N LEU A 146 23.12 -11.66 -24.27
CA LEU A 146 23.52 -13.06 -24.23
C LEU A 146 23.18 -13.83 -25.51
N LEU A 147 22.05 -13.53 -26.16
CA LEU A 147 21.57 -14.24 -27.34
C LEU A 147 22.22 -13.73 -28.64
N LYS A 148 22.68 -12.48 -28.68
CA LYS A 148 23.26 -11.88 -29.87
C LYS A 148 24.72 -11.51 -29.62
N LYS A 149 25.62 -12.27 -30.27
CA LYS A 149 27.07 -12.21 -30.09
C LYS A 149 27.69 -10.81 -30.34
N ASP A 150 27.08 -10.03 -31.23
CA ASP A 150 27.50 -8.67 -31.59
C ASP A 150 26.38 -7.64 -31.32
N ALA A 151 25.65 -7.82 -30.21
CA ALA A 151 24.59 -6.88 -29.82
C ALA A 151 25.16 -5.46 -29.64
N SER A 152 24.63 -4.50 -30.42
CA SER A 152 24.97 -3.10 -30.20
C SER A 152 24.33 -2.59 -28.91
N TRP A 153 24.99 -1.66 -28.23
CA TRP A 153 24.46 -1.03 -27.01
C TRP A 153 23.09 -0.38 -27.25
N LEU A 154 22.82 0.13 -28.46
CA LEU A 154 21.51 0.69 -28.84
C LEU A 154 20.42 -0.38 -28.92
N GLU A 155 20.77 -1.61 -29.33
CA GLU A 155 19.83 -2.73 -29.39
C GLU A 155 19.51 -3.24 -27.99
N ILE A 156 20.50 -3.29 -27.12
CA ILE A 156 20.30 -3.62 -25.70
C ILE A 156 19.42 -2.55 -25.04
N LEU A 157 19.69 -1.27 -25.30
CA LEU A 157 18.92 -0.17 -24.74
C LEU A 157 17.47 -0.17 -25.26
N SER A 158 17.25 -0.38 -26.55
CA SER A 158 15.91 -0.36 -27.14
C SER A 158 15.04 -1.50 -26.60
N VAL A 159 15.60 -2.71 -26.48
CA VAL A 159 14.89 -3.84 -25.86
C VAL A 159 14.65 -3.61 -24.38
N THR A 160 15.60 -3.01 -23.67
CA THR A 160 15.42 -2.65 -22.25
C THR A 160 14.26 -1.68 -22.07
N VAL A 161 14.22 -0.60 -22.86
CA VAL A 161 13.14 0.41 -22.79
C VAL A 161 11.79 -0.19 -23.16
N ALA A 162 11.74 -1.00 -24.23
CA ALA A 162 10.53 -1.71 -24.63
C ALA A 162 10.04 -2.65 -23.51
N GLY A 163 10.95 -3.41 -22.91
CA GLY A 163 10.65 -4.29 -21.78
C GLY A 163 10.06 -3.52 -20.60
N VAL A 164 10.60 -2.34 -20.25
CA VAL A 164 10.04 -1.49 -19.19
C VAL A 164 8.59 -1.10 -19.48
N ALA A 165 8.31 -0.61 -20.68
CA ALA A 165 6.96 -0.22 -21.07
C ALA A 165 5.99 -1.42 -21.00
N SER A 166 6.38 -2.57 -21.54
CA SER A 166 5.55 -3.78 -21.56
C SER A 166 5.24 -4.29 -20.15
N GLY A 167 6.22 -4.30 -19.25
CA GLY A 167 6.01 -4.76 -17.86
C GLY A 167 5.05 -3.87 -17.07
N VAL A 168 5.11 -2.55 -17.29
CA VAL A 168 4.17 -1.58 -16.70
C VAL A 168 2.75 -1.82 -17.23
N VAL A 169 2.58 -1.92 -18.55
CA VAL A 169 1.27 -2.14 -19.19
C VAL A 169 0.64 -3.47 -18.75
N ALA A 170 1.42 -4.56 -18.76
CA ALA A 170 0.94 -5.88 -18.33
C ALA A 170 0.51 -5.88 -16.86
N SER A 171 1.29 -5.24 -15.98
CA SER A 171 0.96 -5.15 -14.56
C SER A 171 -0.30 -4.33 -14.30
N LYS A 172 -0.50 -3.24 -15.07
CA LYS A 172 -1.73 -2.44 -15.00
C LYS A 172 -2.95 -3.24 -15.47
N ALA A 173 -2.82 -4.03 -16.54
CA ALA A 173 -3.89 -4.91 -17.00
C ALA A 173 -4.24 -6.00 -15.98
N LEU A 174 -3.24 -6.58 -15.30
CA LEU A 174 -3.44 -7.58 -14.25
C LEU A 174 -4.08 -6.99 -12.99
N GLN A 175 -3.80 -5.73 -12.67
CA GLN A 175 -4.46 -5.03 -11.56
C GLN A 175 -5.93 -4.74 -11.89
N HIS A 176 -6.22 -4.25 -13.09
CA HIS A 176 -7.59 -4.00 -13.52
C HIS A 176 -8.47 -5.28 -13.49
N ASN A 177 -7.93 -6.42 -13.90
CA ASN A 177 -8.64 -7.72 -13.83
C ASN A 177 -8.81 -8.29 -12.42
N ARG A 178 -8.11 -7.76 -11.41
CA ARG A 178 -8.29 -8.18 -10.01
C ARG A 178 -9.34 -7.37 -9.26
N GLU A 179 -9.71 -6.21 -9.79
CA GLU A 179 -10.63 -5.25 -9.18
C GLU A 179 -12.03 -5.28 -9.82
N GLY A 180 -12.24 -6.08 -10.88
CA GLY A 180 -13.54 -6.30 -11.54
C GLY A 180 -14.04 -7.73 -11.36
#